data_AF-A0A2N1V6E6-F1
#
_entry.id   AF-A0A2N1V6E6-F1
#
_cell.length_a   1.000
_cell.length_b   1.000
_cell.length_c   1.000
_cell.angle_alpha   90.00
_cell.angle_beta   90.00
_cell.angle_gamma   90.00
#
_symmetry.space_group_name_H-M   'P 1'
#
loop_
_entity.id
_entity.type
_entity.pdbx_description
1 polymer ?
#
loop_
_entity_poly.entity_id
_entity_poly.type
_entity_poly.pdbx_seq_one_letter_code
_entity_poly.pdbx_strand_id
1 'polypeptide(L)'
;MKFSEKYLEKVKSLVKPVNHFETLAKDGFLNEYIKDFFYDKYMNDIEFRENVMIIQQEYSQEAVEEINNEYLAALSNELTNFIEKNEK
;
A
#
# COMPACT_ATOMS: atom_id res chain seq x y z
N MET A 1 13.21 0.17 -38.82
CA MET A 1 12.45 -1.04 -38.41
C MET A 1 11.13 -0.58 -37.82
N LYS A 2 9.98 -0.99 -38.38
CA LYS A 2 8.67 -0.74 -37.76
C LYS A 2 8.40 -1.88 -36.77
N PHE A 3 8.37 -1.58 -35.47
CA PHE A 3 7.99 -2.55 -34.46
C PHE A 3 6.52 -2.96 -34.69
N SER A 4 6.22 -4.26 -34.61
CA SER A 4 4.85 -4.76 -34.78
C SER A 4 3.96 -4.29 -33.63
N GLU A 5 2.69 -4.02 -33.91
CA GLU A 5 1.72 -3.55 -32.89
C GLU A 5 1.63 -4.50 -31.68
N LYS A 6 1.75 -5.82 -31.91
CA LYS A 6 1.86 -6.83 -30.84
C LYS A 6 3.07 -6.63 -29.93
N TYR A 7 4.20 -6.17 -30.46
CA TYR A 7 5.39 -5.88 -29.66
C TYR A 7 5.19 -4.61 -28.83
N LEU A 8 4.54 -3.59 -29.41
CA LEU A 8 4.19 -2.35 -28.71
C LEU A 8 3.19 -2.58 -27.58
N GLU A 9 2.18 -3.42 -27.76
CA GLU A 9 1.25 -3.80 -26.68
C GLU A 9 1.95 -4.57 -25.55
N LYS A 10 2.86 -5.49 -25.90
CA LYS A 10 3.64 -6.26 -24.92
C LYS A 10 4.60 -5.37 -24.13
N VAL A 11 5.22 -4.38 -24.78
CA VAL A 11 6.03 -3.36 -24.11
C VAL A 11 5.16 -2.47 -23.23
N LYS A 12 3.96 -2.05 -23.68
CA LYS A 12 3.02 -1.29 -22.85
C LYS A 12 2.49 -2.09 -21.65
N SER A 13 2.35 -3.41 -21.74
CA SER A 13 1.96 -4.24 -20.60
C SER A 13 3.11 -4.50 -19.62
N LEU A 14 4.36 -4.54 -20.11
CA LEU A 14 5.58 -4.66 -19.30
C LEU A 14 5.93 -3.32 -18.63
N VAL A 15 5.65 -2.21 -19.31
CA VAL A 15 5.71 -0.85 -18.79
C VAL A 15 4.32 -0.51 -18.26
N LYS A 16 3.85 -1.24 -17.24
CA LYS A 16 2.91 -0.59 -16.32
C LYS A 16 3.63 0.67 -15.82
N PRO A 17 3.04 1.87 -15.93
CA PRO A 17 3.65 3.04 -15.34
C PRO A 17 3.83 2.73 -13.87
N VAL A 18 5.08 2.57 -13.43
CA VAL A 18 5.38 2.38 -12.02
C VAL A 18 4.87 3.63 -11.34
N ASN A 19 3.83 3.47 -10.53
CA ASN A 19 3.26 4.62 -9.85
C ASN A 19 4.37 5.21 -8.99
N HIS A 20 4.51 6.53 -8.94
CA HIS A 20 5.61 7.18 -8.20
C HIS A 20 5.71 6.67 -6.75
N PHE A 21 4.56 6.38 -6.15
CA PHE A 21 4.42 5.76 -4.84
C PHE A 21 4.95 4.31 -4.75
N GLU A 22 4.80 3.49 -5.80
CA GLU A 22 5.32 2.11 -5.84
C GLU A 22 6.85 2.09 -5.87
N THR A 23 7.48 3.03 -6.60
CA THR A 23 8.93 3.18 -6.61
C THR A 23 9.43 3.62 -5.23
N LEU A 24 8.79 4.64 -4.66
CA LEU A 24 9.13 5.11 -3.30
C LEU A 24 8.91 4.03 -2.24
N ALA A 25 7.92 3.13 -2.42
CA ALA A 25 7.69 2.01 -1.52
C ALA A 25 8.83 1.00 -1.60
N LYS A 26 9.26 0.63 -2.82
CA LYS A 26 10.40 -0.27 -3.03
C LYS A 26 11.70 0.28 -2.47
N ASP A 27 11.88 1.59 -2.58
CA ASP A 27 13.08 2.27 -2.11
C ASP A 27 13.01 2.61 -0.61
N GLY A 28 11.89 2.33 0.08
CA GLY A 28 11.69 2.58 1.51
C GLY A 28 11.35 4.03 1.89
N PHE A 29 11.32 4.96 0.92
CA PHE A 29 11.09 6.39 1.16
C PHE A 29 9.63 6.82 1.12
N LEU A 30 8.69 5.90 0.83
CA LEU A 30 7.27 6.25 0.70
C LEU A 30 6.71 6.89 1.97
N ASN A 31 7.10 6.41 3.16
CA ASN A 31 6.64 6.99 4.42
C ASN A 31 7.12 8.43 4.62
N GLU A 32 8.40 8.70 4.35
CA GLU A 32 8.94 10.06 4.43
C GLU A 32 8.26 10.98 3.41
N TYR A 33 8.08 10.52 2.17
CA TYR A 33 7.41 11.28 1.13
C TYR A 33 5.96 11.62 1.47
N ILE A 34 5.21 10.66 2.01
CA ILE A 34 3.83 10.88 2.44
C ILE A 34 3.80 11.87 3.61
N LYS A 35 4.73 11.76 4.56
CA LYS A 35 4.83 12.67 5.70
C LYS A 35 5.23 14.10 5.31
N ASP A 36 6.06 14.27 4.28
CA ASP A 36 6.54 15.59 3.88
C ASP A 36 5.56 16.32 2.96
N PHE A 37 4.86 15.60 2.07
CA PHE A 37 4.04 16.23 1.02
C PHE A 37 2.54 15.97 1.14
N PHE A 38 2.14 14.88 1.79
CA PHE A 38 0.75 14.41 1.81
C PHE A 38 0.22 14.12 3.21
N TYR A 39 0.88 14.61 4.26
CA TYR A 39 0.51 14.29 5.65
C TYR A 39 -0.94 14.66 5.98
N ASP A 40 -1.35 15.87 5.59
CA ASP A 40 -2.73 16.33 5.80
C ASP A 40 -3.73 15.45 5.05
N LYS A 41 -3.37 14.98 3.85
CA LYS A 41 -4.24 14.08 3.10
C LYS A 41 -4.28 12.70 3.73
N TYR A 42 -3.13 12.17 4.15
CA TYR A 42 -3.01 10.88 4.82
C TYR A 42 -3.79 10.80 6.14
N MET A 43 -3.83 11.90 6.90
CA MET A 43 -4.55 11.95 8.18
C MET A 43 -6.06 12.15 8.02
N ASN A 44 -6.51 12.81 6.95
CA ASN A 44 -7.92 13.17 6.77
C ASN A 44 -8.67 12.31 5.74
N ASP A 45 -7.96 11.57 4.88
CA ASP A 45 -8.51 10.75 3.82
C ASP A 45 -8.16 9.27 4.04
N ILE A 46 -9.12 8.53 4.59
CA ILE A 46 -8.98 7.10 4.92
C ILE A 46 -8.70 6.29 3.65
N GLU A 47 -9.40 6.59 2.55
CA GLU A 47 -9.24 5.86 1.28
C GLU A 47 -7.84 6.08 0.70
N PHE A 48 -7.31 7.30 0.80
CA PHE A 48 -5.92 7.57 0.41
C PHE A 48 -4.91 6.81 1.29
N ARG A 49 -5.13 6.81 2.61
CA ARG A 49 -4.28 6.10 3.56
C ARG A 49 -4.28 4.58 3.32
N GLU A 50 -5.43 3.97 3.09
CA GLU A 50 -5.55 2.53 2.77
C GLU A 50 -4.80 2.20 1.48
N ASN A 51 -4.94 3.02 0.44
CA ASN A 51 -4.21 2.83 -0.81
C ASN A 51 -2.68 2.88 -0.62
N VAL A 52 -2.19 3.80 0.21
CA VAL A 52 -0.76 3.90 0.55
C VAL A 52 -0.30 2.64 1.31
N MET A 53 -1.10 2.14 2.25
CA MET A 53 -0.80 0.91 2.98
C MET A 53 -0.76 -0.32 2.06
N ILE A 54 -1.69 -0.44 1.10
CA ILE A 54 -1.68 -1.53 0.12
C ILE A 54 -0.39 -1.48 -0.72
N ILE A 55 -0.01 -0.29 -1.21
CA ILE A 55 1.23 -0.11 -1.98
C ILE A 55 2.45 -0.49 -1.12
N GLN A 56 2.46 -0.12 0.15
CA GLN A 56 3.53 -0.50 1.06
C GLN A 56 3.59 -2.01 1.33
N GLN A 57 2.45 -2.67 1.52
CA GLN A 57 2.41 -4.14 1.66
C GLN A 57 2.91 -4.87 0.41
N GLU A 58 2.51 -4.40 -0.77
CA GLU A 58 2.83 -5.08 -2.03
C GLU A 58 4.28 -4.86 -2.47
N TYR A 59 4.84 -3.68 -2.18
CA TYR A 59 6.08 -3.23 -2.80
C TYR A 59 7.21 -2.90 -1.83
N SER A 60 6.95 -2.71 -0.54
CA SER A 60 8.02 -2.48 0.44
C SER A 60 8.86 -3.75 0.62
N GLN A 61 10.18 -3.62 0.58
CA GLN A 61 11.09 -4.71 0.93
C GLN A 61 11.21 -4.89 2.45
N GLU A 62 10.82 -3.88 3.23
CA GLU A 62 10.88 -3.88 4.68
C GLU A 62 9.47 -3.96 5.28
N ALA A 63 9.37 -4.63 6.43
CA ALA A 63 8.13 -4.69 7.19
C ALA A 63 7.77 -3.29 7.67
N VAL A 64 6.63 -2.77 7.19
CA VAL A 64 6.15 -1.46 7.61
C VAL A 64 5.47 -1.59 8.97
N GLU A 65 6.08 -1.01 10.01
CA GLU A 65 5.58 -1.09 11.39
C GLU A 65 4.14 -0.60 11.53
N GLU A 66 3.77 0.46 10.82
CA GLU A 66 2.42 1.02 10.86
C GLU A 66 1.35 0.03 10.38
N ILE A 67 1.67 -0.76 9.36
CA ILE A 67 0.80 -1.80 8.82
C ILE A 67 0.70 -2.98 9.79
N ASN A 68 1.81 -3.36 10.41
CA ASN A 68 1.81 -4.40 11.43
C ASN A 68 0.95 -4.01 12.63
N ASN A 69 1.04 -2.75 13.08
CA ASN A 69 0.23 -2.23 14.18
C ASN A 69 -1.27 -2.22 13.84
N GLU A 70 -1.64 -1.76 12.65
CA GLU A 70 -3.02 -1.80 12.16
C GLU A 70 -3.56 -3.24 12.09
N TYR A 71 -2.77 -4.16 11.53
CA TYR A 71 -3.14 -5.58 11.46
C TYR A 71 -3.34 -6.19 12.86
N LEU A 72 -2.43 -5.91 13.80
CA LEU A 72 -2.55 -6.38 15.19
C LEU A 72 -3.76 -5.79 15.89
N ALA A 73 -4.08 -4.51 15.66
CA ALA A 73 -5.27 -3.86 16.22
C ALA A 73 -6.56 -4.47 15.66
N ALA A 74 -6.63 -4.71 14.35
CA ALA A 74 -7.76 -5.38 13.71
C ALA A 74 -7.95 -6.80 14.26
N LEU A 75 -6.87 -7.58 14.35
CA LEU A 75 -6.89 -8.93 14.92
C LEU A 75 -7.35 -8.93 16.39
N SER A 76 -6.84 -7.99 17.19
CA SER A 76 -7.24 -7.83 18.59
C SER A 76 -8.73 -7.53 18.72
N ASN A 77 -9.26 -6.66 17.86
CA ASN A 77 -10.69 -6.33 17.84
C ASN A 77 -11.55 -7.53 17.44
N GLU A 78 -11.16 -8.29 16.41
CA GLU A 78 -11.87 -9.51 16.03
C GLU A 78 -11.86 -10.56 17.13
N LEU A 79 -10.72 -10.79 17.78
CA LEU A 79 -10.60 -11.72 18.90
C LEU A 79 -11.48 -11.30 20.08
N THR A 80 -11.50 -10.00 20.40
CA THR A 80 -12.37 -9.44 21.46
C THR A 80 -13.84 -9.68 21.12
N ASN A 81 -14.25 -9.34 19.90
CA ASN A 81 -15.62 -9.58 19.42
C ASN A 81 -16.01 -11.06 19.43
N PHE A 82 -15.06 -11.96 19.12
CA PHE A 82 -15.28 -13.40 19.17
C PHE A 82 -15.48 -13.90 20.61
N ILE A 83 -14.68 -13.43 21.57
CA ILE A 83 -14.82 -13.77 22.98
C ILE A 83 -16.17 -13.27 23.50
N GLU A 84 -16.50 -11.99 23.27
CA GLU A 84 -17.78 -11.41 23.72
C GLU A 84 -19.01 -12.13 23.14
N LYS A 85 -18.90 -12.65 21.90
CA LYS A 85 -19.98 -13.44 21.29
C LYS A 85 -20.11 -14.85 21.86
N ASN A 86 -19.03 -15.47 22.31
CA ASN A 86 -19.05 -16.83 22.86
C ASN A 86 -19.24 -16.88 24.38
N GLU A 87 -19.04 -15.77 25.08
CA GLU A 87 -19.38 -15.64 26.52
C GLU A 87 -20.88 -15.35 26.77
N LYS A 88 -21.68 -15.15 25.71
CA LYS A 88 -23.16 -15.08 25.76
C LYS A 88 -23.82 -16.42 25.45
#